data_AF-A0A9X2BU62-F1
#
_entry.id   AF-A0A9X2BU62-F1
#
_cell.length_a   1.000
_cell.length_b   1.000
_cell.length_c   1.000
_cell.angle_alpha   90.00
_cell.angle_beta   90.00
_cell.angle_gamma   90.00
#
_symmetry.space_group_name_H-M   'P 1'
#
loop_
_entity.id
_entity.type
_entity.pdbx_description
1 polymer ?
#
loop_
_entity_poly.entity_id
_entity_poly.type
_entity_poly.pdbx_seq_one_letter_code
_entity_poly.pdbx_strand_id
1 'polypeptide(L)'
;MSDHPAAEAAEKARENKRTALLIAALALALALAQVAGDDAKTEAQMRNVESANLWAFFQARTVRQTVLGAAADRAVLDAALAPGPEARRALEAQVATWRATIARWESEPETREGRRQLMERAREAETARDRAMHEDGRYDAASAAIQIGIVLASAAIITAAPALAWVGGALGLGGAALALLTHLGLA
;
A
#
# COMPACT_ATOMS: atom_id res chain seq x y z
N MET A 1 -36.21 -55.21 8.44
CA MET A 1 -36.66 -53.92 9.02
C MET A 1 -36.06 -53.90 10.43
N SER A 2 -35.00 -53.15 10.79
CA SER A 2 -34.86 -51.69 10.69
C SER A 2 -33.49 -51.22 11.25
N ASP A 3 -32.38 -51.47 10.55
CA ASP A 3 -31.06 -50.89 10.92
C ASP A 3 -30.75 -49.55 10.21
N HIS A 4 -31.62 -49.14 9.28
CA HIS A 4 -31.44 -47.95 8.45
C HIS A 4 -31.29 -46.61 9.21
N PRO A 5 -32.09 -46.29 10.26
CA PRO A 5 -32.03 -44.97 10.89
C PRO A 5 -30.78 -44.77 11.75
N ALA A 6 -30.24 -45.85 12.36
CA ALA A 6 -29.01 -45.78 13.15
C ALA A 6 -27.77 -45.60 12.25
N ALA A 7 -27.74 -46.26 11.09
CA ALA A 7 -26.67 -46.12 10.11
C ALA A 7 -26.63 -44.69 9.51
N GLU A 8 -27.79 -44.15 9.13
CA GLU A 8 -27.91 -42.79 8.58
C GLU A 8 -27.54 -41.70 9.60
N ALA A 9 -27.93 -41.88 10.87
CA ALA A 9 -27.51 -40.99 11.95
C ALA A 9 -26.00 -41.02 12.21
N ALA A 10 -25.38 -42.21 12.15
CA ALA A 10 -23.93 -42.38 12.31
C ALA A 10 -23.12 -41.81 11.13
N GLU A 11 -23.69 -41.80 9.92
CA GLU A 11 -23.11 -41.18 8.73
C GLU A 11 -23.13 -39.65 8.83
N LYS A 12 -24.30 -39.05 9.10
CA LYS A 12 -24.43 -37.60 9.31
C LYS A 12 -23.54 -37.07 10.43
N ALA A 13 -23.41 -37.83 11.53
CA ALA A 13 -22.50 -37.48 12.62
C ALA A 13 -21.01 -37.49 12.19
N ARG A 14 -20.62 -38.41 11.30
CA ARG A 14 -19.25 -38.45 10.74
C ARG A 14 -19.01 -37.30 9.76
N GLU A 15 -19.98 -36.98 8.90
CA GLU A 15 -19.92 -35.85 7.98
C GLU A 15 -19.79 -34.52 8.73
N ASN A 16 -20.63 -34.29 9.74
CA ASN A 16 -20.56 -33.08 10.58
C ASN A 16 -19.21 -32.95 11.28
N LYS A 17 -18.64 -34.05 11.80
CA LYS A 17 -17.28 -34.04 12.37
C LYS A 17 -16.21 -33.67 11.35
N ARG A 18 -16.30 -34.17 10.11
CA ARG A 18 -15.37 -33.82 9.03
C ARG A 18 -15.48 -32.34 8.65
N THR A 19 -16.71 -31.82 8.52
CA THR A 19 -16.94 -30.41 8.21
C THR A 19 -16.48 -29.50 9.36
N ALA A 20 -16.65 -29.89 10.61
CA ALA A 20 -16.12 -29.16 11.76
C ALA A 20 -14.58 -29.11 11.76
N LEU A 21 -13.91 -30.22 11.41
CA LEU A 21 -12.45 -30.25 11.24
C LEU A 21 -11.99 -29.36 10.08
N LEU A 22 -12.72 -29.34 8.97
CA LEU A 22 -12.47 -28.42 7.85
C LEU A 22 -12.54 -26.96 8.31
N ILE A 23 -13.60 -26.58 9.03
CA ILE A 23 -13.75 -25.22 9.57
C ILE A 23 -12.57 -24.86 10.48
N ALA A 24 -12.16 -25.75 11.39
CA ALA A 24 -11.02 -25.52 12.26
C ALA A 24 -9.71 -25.32 11.47
N ALA A 25 -9.47 -26.13 10.44
CA ALA A 25 -8.30 -25.99 9.58
C ALA A 25 -8.33 -24.67 8.78
N LEU A 26 -9.48 -24.28 8.23
CA LEU A 26 -9.64 -23.01 7.54
C LEU A 26 -9.47 -21.82 8.48
N ALA A 27 -9.96 -21.91 9.72
CA ALA A 27 -9.78 -20.86 10.72
C ALA A 27 -8.30 -20.67 11.09
N LEU A 28 -7.54 -21.76 11.20
CA LEU A 28 -6.09 -21.68 11.39
C LEU A 28 -5.40 -21.03 10.18
N ALA A 29 -5.76 -21.42 8.95
CA ALA A 29 -5.22 -20.83 7.74
C ALA A 29 -5.56 -19.33 7.64
N LEU A 30 -6.78 -18.94 8.02
CA LEU A 30 -7.20 -17.54 8.08
C LEU A 30 -6.34 -16.75 9.07
N ALA A 31 -6.11 -17.27 10.28
CA ALA A 31 -5.30 -16.59 11.28
C ALA A 31 -3.88 -16.32 10.76
N LEU A 32 -3.28 -17.28 10.06
CA LEU A 32 -1.95 -17.11 9.45
C LEU A 32 -1.97 -16.08 8.30
N ALA A 33 -2.99 -16.15 7.43
CA ALA A 33 -3.15 -15.20 6.34
C ALA A 33 -3.38 -13.77 6.83
N GLN A 34 -4.11 -13.59 7.94
CA GLN A 34 -4.35 -12.29 8.55
C GLN A 34 -3.09 -11.70 9.17
N VAL A 35 -2.28 -12.51 9.88
CA VAL A 35 -1.00 -12.02 10.43
C VAL A 35 -0.07 -11.55 9.31
N ALA A 36 0.07 -12.34 8.24
CA ALA A 36 0.87 -11.95 7.09
C ALA A 36 0.28 -10.72 6.35
N GLY A 37 -1.05 -10.63 6.28
CA GLY A 37 -1.75 -9.47 5.73
C GLY A 37 -1.53 -8.20 6.54
N ASP A 38 -1.58 -8.27 7.87
CA ASP A 38 -1.34 -7.11 8.74
C ASP A 38 0.10 -6.57 8.59
N ASP A 39 1.08 -7.45 8.41
CA ASP A 39 2.46 -7.06 8.10
C ASP A 39 2.55 -6.38 6.73
N ALA A 40 1.94 -6.97 5.69
CA ALA A 40 1.92 -6.39 4.33
C ALA A 40 1.22 -5.02 4.30
N LYS A 41 0.10 -4.89 5.02
CA LYS A 41 -0.63 -3.64 5.21
C LYS A 41 0.21 -2.58 5.88
N THR A 42 0.94 -2.95 6.93
CA THR A 42 1.84 -2.03 7.66
C THR A 42 2.95 -1.55 6.73
N GLU A 43 3.58 -2.43 5.97
CA GLU A 43 4.59 -2.04 4.97
C GLU A 43 3.99 -1.12 3.90
N ALA A 44 2.81 -1.44 3.36
CA ALA A 44 2.11 -0.61 2.39
C ALA A 44 1.81 0.80 2.92
N GLN A 45 1.39 0.90 4.19
CA GLN A 45 1.19 2.18 4.87
C GLN A 45 2.49 2.96 5.04
N MET A 46 3.57 2.29 5.47
CA MET A 46 4.88 2.91 5.63
C MET A 46 5.43 3.43 4.30
N ARG A 47 5.29 2.66 3.22
CA ARG A 47 5.67 3.09 1.86
C ARG A 47 4.83 4.24 1.35
N ASN A 48 3.53 4.24 1.64
CA ASN A 48 2.67 5.35 1.29
C ASN A 48 3.09 6.64 2.02
N VAL A 49 3.42 6.56 3.32
CA VAL A 49 3.95 7.69 4.09
C VAL A 49 5.29 8.18 3.54
N GLU A 50 6.20 7.27 3.19
CA GLU A 50 7.49 7.60 2.56
C GLU A 50 7.29 8.37 1.24
N SER A 51 6.45 7.84 0.35
CA SER A 51 6.10 8.48 -0.92
C SER A 51 5.45 9.85 -0.72
N ALA A 52 4.48 9.95 0.21
CA ALA A 52 3.80 11.20 0.51
C ALA A 52 4.77 12.26 1.06
N ASN A 53 5.70 11.87 1.93
CA ASN A 53 6.71 12.77 2.47
C ASN A 53 7.64 13.31 1.37
N LEU A 54 8.10 12.46 0.45
CA LEU A 54 8.95 12.88 -0.67
C LEU A 54 8.23 13.87 -1.60
N TRP A 55 6.96 13.61 -1.91
CA TRP A 55 6.14 14.56 -2.67
C TRP A 55 5.93 15.88 -1.90
N ALA A 56 5.72 15.83 -0.59
CA ALA A 56 5.63 17.03 0.23
C ALA A 56 6.93 17.85 0.22
N PHE A 57 8.11 17.21 0.31
CA PHE A 57 9.40 17.90 0.18
C PHE A 57 9.58 18.54 -1.20
N PHE A 58 9.23 17.81 -2.27
CA PHE A 58 9.24 18.35 -3.63
C PHE A 58 8.33 19.58 -3.77
N GLN A 59 7.10 19.50 -3.27
CA GLN A 59 6.13 20.61 -3.32
C GLN A 59 6.63 21.81 -2.52
N ALA A 60 7.12 21.59 -1.29
CA ALA A 60 7.68 22.64 -0.45
C ALA A 60 8.85 23.37 -1.14
N ARG A 61 9.76 22.62 -1.79
CA ARG A 61 10.87 23.19 -2.54
C ARG A 61 10.41 23.98 -3.77
N THR A 62 9.42 23.47 -4.50
CA THR A 62 8.80 24.16 -5.65
C THR A 62 8.16 25.49 -5.23
N VAL A 63 7.43 25.51 -4.11
CA VAL A 63 6.85 26.73 -3.55
C VAL A 63 7.94 27.73 -3.16
N ARG A 64 8.98 27.30 -2.43
CA ARG A 64 10.11 28.18 -2.05
C ARG A 64 10.81 28.77 -3.27
N GLN A 65 11.03 27.99 -4.32
CA GLN A 65 11.60 28.48 -5.58
C GLN A 65 10.69 29.52 -6.25
N THR A 66 9.37 29.28 -6.26
CA THR A 66 8.39 30.21 -6.85
C THR A 66 8.40 31.55 -6.12
N VAL A 67 8.35 31.52 -4.77
CA VAL A 67 8.40 32.73 -3.93
C VAL A 67 9.72 33.49 -4.13
N LEU A 68 10.85 32.78 -4.13
CA LEU A 68 12.16 33.40 -4.30
C LEU A 68 12.34 33.95 -5.73
N GLY A 69 11.76 33.29 -6.73
CA GLY A 69 11.72 33.74 -8.12
C GLY A 69 10.94 35.05 -8.26
N ALA A 70 9.73 35.12 -7.68
CA ALA A 70 8.92 36.34 -7.67
C ALA A 70 9.64 37.50 -6.94
N ALA A 71 10.33 37.22 -5.84
CA ALA A 71 11.15 38.20 -5.15
C ALA A 71 12.30 38.71 -6.03
N ALA A 72 12.98 37.82 -6.76
CA ALA A 72 14.02 38.20 -7.71
C ALA A 72 13.48 39.04 -8.88
N ASP A 73 12.32 38.68 -9.44
CA ASP A 73 11.66 39.46 -10.48
C ASP A 73 11.30 40.87 -9.99
N ARG A 74 10.80 40.99 -8.75
CA ARG A 74 10.51 42.29 -8.15
C ARG A 74 11.77 43.14 -7.95
N ALA A 75 12.85 42.54 -7.46
CA ALA A 75 14.12 43.23 -7.24
C ALA A 75 14.76 43.70 -8.56
N VAL A 76 14.54 43.01 -9.67
CA VAL A 76 14.94 43.49 -11.01
C VAL A 76 14.21 44.79 -11.36
N LEU A 77 12.91 44.85 -11.12
CA LEU A 77 12.12 46.07 -11.35
C LEU A 77 12.56 47.21 -10.44
N ASP A 78 12.86 46.92 -9.17
CA ASP A 78 13.34 47.93 -8.22
C ASP A 78 14.75 48.45 -8.60
N ALA A 79 15.62 47.58 -9.12
CA ALA A 79 16.95 47.99 -9.59
C ALA A 79 16.86 48.99 -10.76
N ALA A 80 15.84 48.83 -11.63
CA ALA A 80 15.59 49.74 -12.74
C ALA A 80 15.08 51.13 -12.28
N LEU A 81 14.44 51.19 -11.11
CA LEU A 81 13.89 52.42 -10.51
C LEU A 81 14.80 53.03 -9.43
N ALA A 82 15.97 52.45 -9.18
CA ALA A 82 16.85 52.85 -8.08
C ALA A 82 17.42 54.27 -8.28
N PRO A 83 17.50 55.10 -7.21
CA PRO A 83 17.89 56.51 -7.30
C PRO A 83 19.39 56.75 -7.54
N GLY A 84 20.22 55.70 -7.52
CA GLY A 84 21.66 55.82 -7.69
C GLY A 84 22.37 54.49 -7.99
N PRO A 85 23.61 54.54 -8.49
CA PRO A 85 24.34 53.36 -8.96
C PRO A 85 24.70 52.36 -7.85
N GLU A 86 24.85 52.82 -6.60
CA GLU A 86 25.12 51.93 -5.47
C GLU A 86 23.90 51.07 -5.10
N ALA A 87 22.72 51.68 -4.94
CA ALA A 87 21.48 50.97 -4.67
C ALA A 87 21.12 49.97 -5.78
N ARG A 88 21.35 50.36 -7.04
CA ARG A 88 21.17 49.47 -8.19
C ARG A 88 22.08 48.23 -8.11
N ARG A 89 23.39 48.44 -7.87
CA ARG A 89 24.36 47.33 -7.75
C ARG A 89 24.03 46.38 -6.60
N ALA A 90 23.56 46.90 -5.47
CA ALA A 90 23.14 46.07 -4.33
C ALA A 90 21.95 45.15 -4.68
N LEU A 91 20.94 45.68 -5.38
CA LEU A 91 19.78 44.90 -5.84
C LEU A 91 20.19 43.86 -6.90
N GLU A 92 21.04 44.24 -7.85
CA GLU A 92 21.56 43.31 -8.88
C GLU A 92 22.34 42.14 -8.25
N ALA A 93 23.17 42.40 -7.23
CA ALA A 93 23.87 41.36 -6.47
C ALA A 93 22.91 40.43 -5.70
N GLN A 94 21.84 40.99 -5.13
CA GLN A 94 20.81 40.22 -4.44
C GLN A 94 20.05 39.31 -5.41
N VAL A 95 19.69 39.82 -6.60
CA VAL A 95 19.07 39.04 -7.68
C VAL A 95 19.98 37.88 -8.09
N ALA A 96 21.27 38.13 -8.32
CA ALA A 96 22.23 37.10 -8.69
C ALA A 96 22.30 35.99 -7.62
N THR A 97 22.34 36.37 -6.35
CA THR A 97 22.36 35.44 -5.21
C THR A 97 21.10 34.56 -5.16
N TRP A 98 19.92 35.16 -5.35
CA TRP A 98 18.65 34.43 -5.36
C TRP A 98 18.52 33.50 -6.56
N ARG A 99 18.91 33.95 -7.77
CA ARG A 99 18.93 33.11 -8.97
C ARG A 99 19.87 31.91 -8.82
N ALA A 100 21.06 32.12 -8.25
CA ALA A 100 22.00 31.04 -7.94
C ALA A 100 21.40 30.03 -6.94
N THR A 101 20.67 30.52 -5.93
CA THR A 101 19.97 29.66 -4.96
C THR A 101 18.86 28.83 -5.61
N ILE A 102 18.05 29.43 -6.49
CA ILE A 102 17.01 28.72 -7.24
C ILE A 102 17.62 27.63 -8.12
N ALA A 103 18.71 27.95 -8.84
CA ALA A 103 19.42 27.00 -9.69
C ALA A 103 20.00 25.82 -8.90
N ARG A 104 20.56 26.09 -7.70
CA ARG A 104 20.99 25.04 -6.77
C ARG A 104 19.80 24.17 -6.36
N TRP A 105 18.69 24.76 -5.89
CA TRP A 105 17.52 24.01 -5.46
C TRP A 105 16.87 23.17 -6.56
N GLU A 106 17.07 23.53 -7.82
CA GLU A 106 16.60 22.74 -8.96
C GLU A 106 17.33 21.39 -9.05
N SER A 107 18.62 21.35 -8.69
CA SER A 107 19.45 20.16 -8.77
C SER A 107 20.61 20.17 -7.80
N GLU A 108 20.56 19.23 -6.85
CA GLU A 108 21.63 19.01 -5.85
C GLU A 108 21.93 17.50 -5.83
N PRO A 109 22.77 17.02 -6.76
CA PRO A 109 23.06 15.58 -6.88
C PRO A 109 23.75 15.01 -5.64
N GLU A 110 24.63 15.79 -5.01
CA GLU A 110 25.43 15.37 -3.85
C GLU A 110 24.56 14.96 -2.65
N THR A 111 23.49 15.71 -2.40
CA THR A 111 22.56 15.45 -1.29
C THR A 111 21.31 14.68 -1.71
N ARG A 112 21.04 14.60 -3.02
CA ARG A 112 19.77 14.10 -3.60
C ARG A 112 18.53 14.83 -3.10
N GLU A 113 18.68 16.08 -2.70
CA GLU A 113 17.60 16.95 -2.21
C GLU A 113 17.17 17.99 -3.25
N GLY A 114 17.84 18.08 -4.41
CA GLY A 114 17.40 18.88 -5.55
C GLY A 114 16.00 18.51 -6.01
N ARG A 115 15.23 19.47 -6.52
CA ARG A 115 13.84 19.22 -6.98
C ARG A 115 13.75 18.05 -7.96
N ARG A 116 14.70 17.95 -8.89
CA ARG A 116 14.79 16.82 -9.83
C ARG A 116 15.01 15.48 -9.13
N GLN A 117 15.94 15.44 -8.17
CA GLN A 117 16.28 14.23 -7.42
C GLN A 117 15.15 13.82 -6.46
N LEU A 118 14.45 14.78 -5.84
CA LEU A 118 13.27 14.53 -5.02
C LEU A 118 12.13 13.93 -5.84
N MET A 119 11.89 14.44 -7.05
CA MET A 119 10.86 13.90 -7.95
C MET A 119 11.18 12.45 -8.37
N GLU A 120 12.44 12.17 -8.70
CA GLU A 120 12.89 10.82 -9.04
C GLU A 120 12.68 9.85 -7.87
N ARG A 121 13.16 10.20 -6.67
CA ARG A 121 12.96 9.42 -5.44
C ARG A 121 11.48 9.23 -5.11
N ALA A 122 10.65 10.26 -5.31
CA ALA A 122 9.22 10.18 -5.06
C ALA A 122 8.54 9.16 -5.99
N ARG A 123 8.93 9.10 -7.27
CA ARG A 123 8.41 8.12 -8.23
C ARG A 123 8.89 6.69 -7.93
N GLU A 124 10.14 6.53 -7.50
CA GLU A 124 10.66 5.24 -7.03
C GLU A 124 9.89 4.74 -5.81
N ALA A 125 9.67 5.62 -4.82
CA ALA A 125 8.90 5.31 -3.62
C ALA A 125 7.42 5.02 -3.95
N GLU A 126 6.84 5.73 -4.93
CA GLU A 126 5.49 5.47 -5.42
C GLU A 126 5.37 4.07 -6.05
N THR A 127 6.34 3.67 -6.87
CA THR A 127 6.36 2.32 -7.45
C THR A 127 6.50 1.24 -6.36
N ALA A 128 7.32 1.51 -5.34
CA ALA A 128 7.47 0.60 -4.20
C ALA A 128 6.18 0.52 -3.36
N ARG A 129 5.50 1.64 -3.14
CA ARG A 129 4.17 1.69 -2.51
C ARG A 129 3.17 0.86 -3.30
N ASP A 130 3.08 1.06 -4.61
CA ASP A 130 2.08 0.38 -5.44
C ASP A 130 2.25 -1.14 -5.40
N ARG A 131 3.50 -1.61 -5.43
CA ARG A 131 3.81 -3.04 -5.22
C ARG A 131 3.35 -3.52 -3.85
N ALA A 132 3.67 -2.80 -2.77
CA ALA A 132 3.26 -3.18 -1.43
C ALA A 132 1.73 -3.18 -1.26
N MET A 133 1.01 -2.22 -1.85
CA MET A 133 -0.46 -2.21 -1.84
C MET A 133 -1.06 -3.38 -2.61
N HIS A 134 -0.42 -3.80 -3.71
CA HIS A 134 -0.84 -5.00 -4.43
C HIS A 134 -0.65 -6.29 -3.61
N GLU A 135 0.44 -6.40 -2.85
CA GLU A 135 0.68 -7.52 -1.95
C GLU A 135 -0.35 -7.55 -0.80
N ASP A 136 -0.59 -6.40 -0.15
CA ASP A 136 -1.65 -6.22 0.85
C ASP A 136 -3.03 -6.67 0.33
N GLY A 137 -3.42 -6.19 -0.86
CA GLY A 137 -4.69 -6.55 -1.48
C GLY A 137 -4.85 -8.06 -1.77
N ARG A 138 -3.75 -8.79 -1.99
CA ARG A 138 -3.79 -10.25 -2.17
C ARG A 138 -4.07 -10.99 -0.87
N TYR A 139 -3.49 -10.53 0.25
CA TYR A 139 -3.79 -11.10 1.57
C TYR A 139 -5.22 -10.79 2.01
N ASP A 140 -5.75 -9.61 1.68
CA ASP A 140 -7.16 -9.28 1.87
C ASP A 140 -8.08 -10.21 1.08
N ALA A 141 -7.77 -10.42 -0.22
CA ALA A 141 -8.54 -11.33 -1.07
C ALA A 141 -8.46 -12.79 -0.57
N ALA A 142 -7.27 -13.25 -0.16
CA ALA A 142 -7.07 -14.57 0.42
C ALA A 142 -7.88 -14.77 1.70
N SER A 143 -7.81 -13.81 2.61
CA SER A 143 -8.54 -13.82 3.88
C SER A 143 -10.06 -13.84 3.65
N ALA A 144 -10.56 -13.02 2.71
CA ALA A 144 -11.96 -13.00 2.33
C ALA A 144 -12.42 -14.36 1.76
N ALA A 145 -11.63 -14.99 0.88
CA ALA A 145 -11.95 -16.30 0.33
C ALA A 145 -12.02 -17.39 1.41
N ILE A 146 -11.10 -17.38 2.39
CA ILE A 146 -11.12 -18.31 3.51
C ILE A 146 -12.34 -18.07 4.41
N GLN A 147 -12.67 -16.81 4.72
CA GLN A 147 -13.86 -16.47 5.50
C GLN A 147 -15.15 -16.95 4.82
N ILE A 148 -15.30 -16.71 3.52
CA ILE A 148 -16.44 -17.24 2.75
C ILE A 148 -16.46 -18.77 2.80
N GLY A 149 -15.30 -19.42 2.68
CA GLY A 149 -15.16 -20.87 2.82
C GLY A 149 -15.68 -21.40 4.16
N ILE A 150 -15.32 -20.73 5.26
CA ILE A 150 -15.79 -21.06 6.62
C ILE A 150 -17.32 -20.89 6.73
N VAL A 151 -17.88 -19.81 6.19
CA VAL A 151 -19.33 -19.55 6.21
C VAL A 151 -20.09 -20.64 5.44
N LEU A 152 -19.62 -21.03 4.25
CA LEU A 152 -20.25 -22.09 3.45
C LEU A 152 -20.13 -23.46 4.12
N ALA A 153 -18.98 -23.78 4.72
CA ALA A 153 -18.82 -25.02 5.48
C ALA A 153 -19.75 -25.05 6.71
N SER A 154 -19.93 -23.91 7.39
CA SER A 154 -20.89 -23.78 8.50
C SER A 154 -22.34 -23.95 8.03
N ALA A 155 -22.71 -23.37 6.89
CA ALA A 155 -24.03 -23.53 6.28
C ALA A 155 -24.30 -24.99 5.86
N ALA A 156 -23.28 -25.73 5.42
CA ALA A 156 -23.40 -27.14 5.05
C ALA A 156 -23.87 -28.01 6.24
N ILE A 157 -23.40 -27.72 7.46
CA ILE A 157 -23.81 -28.43 8.68
C ILE A 157 -25.29 -28.19 8.97
N ILE A 158 -25.76 -26.94 8.83
CA ILE A 158 -27.15 -26.55 9.14
C ILE A 158 -28.13 -27.07 8.09
N THR A 159 -27.76 -26.97 6.82
CA THR A 159 -28.64 -27.29 5.68
C THR A 159 -28.56 -28.76 5.25
N ALA A 160 -27.64 -29.54 5.83
CA ALA A 160 -27.32 -30.90 5.42
C ALA A 160 -26.99 -31.02 3.91
N ALA A 161 -26.40 -29.96 3.34
CA ALA A 161 -26.03 -29.90 1.92
C ALA A 161 -24.50 -30.06 1.76
N PRO A 162 -23.98 -31.27 1.49
CA PRO A 162 -22.53 -31.52 1.43
C PRO A 162 -21.83 -30.76 0.31
N ALA A 163 -22.56 -30.37 -0.75
CA ALA A 163 -22.04 -29.53 -1.82
C ALA A 163 -21.48 -28.18 -1.29
N LEU A 164 -22.11 -27.58 -0.29
CA LEU A 164 -21.64 -26.32 0.30
C LEU A 164 -20.30 -26.49 1.02
N ALA A 165 -20.06 -27.65 1.66
CA ALA A 165 -18.77 -27.96 2.29
C ALA A 165 -17.66 -28.12 1.25
N TRP A 166 -17.96 -28.71 0.08
CA TRP A 166 -16.99 -28.82 -1.02
C TRP A 166 -16.64 -27.46 -1.62
N VAL A 167 -17.64 -26.63 -1.93
CA VAL A 167 -17.39 -25.27 -2.44
C VAL A 167 -16.65 -24.43 -1.41
N GLY A 168 -17.06 -24.50 -0.14
CA GLY A 168 -16.40 -23.79 0.95
C GLY A 168 -14.96 -24.25 1.16
N GLY A 169 -14.70 -25.56 1.11
CA GLY A 169 -13.36 -26.13 1.17
C GLY A 169 -12.49 -25.71 -0.01
N ALA A 170 -13.02 -25.70 -1.23
CA ALA A 170 -12.28 -25.27 -2.42
C ALA A 170 -11.92 -23.78 -2.36
N LEU A 171 -12.85 -22.92 -1.92
CA LEU A 171 -12.59 -21.49 -1.73
C LEU A 171 -11.56 -21.25 -0.62
N GLY A 172 -11.69 -21.95 0.50
CA GLY A 172 -10.75 -21.83 1.62
C GLY A 172 -9.34 -22.31 1.27
N LEU A 173 -9.23 -23.43 0.55
CA LEU A 173 -7.94 -23.91 0.03
C LEU A 173 -7.36 -22.93 -1.00
N GLY A 174 -8.19 -22.37 -1.89
CA GLY A 174 -7.77 -21.36 -2.86
C GLY A 174 -7.24 -20.09 -2.19
N GLY A 175 -7.93 -19.60 -1.15
CA GLY A 175 -7.46 -18.48 -0.34
C GLY A 175 -6.15 -18.78 0.39
N ALA A 176 -6.03 -19.95 1.02
CA ALA A 176 -4.79 -20.37 1.67
C ALA A 176 -3.62 -20.49 0.69
N ALA A 177 -3.86 -21.02 -0.51
CA ALA A 177 -2.86 -21.09 -1.57
C ALA A 177 -2.44 -19.69 -2.05
N LEU A 178 -3.39 -18.77 -2.25
CA LEU A 178 -3.08 -17.39 -2.62
C LEU A 178 -2.23 -16.68 -1.56
N ALA A 179 -2.57 -16.83 -0.28
CA ALA A 179 -1.77 -16.27 0.82
C ALA A 179 -0.35 -16.84 0.82
N LEU A 180 -0.20 -18.16 0.64
CA LEU A 180 1.11 -18.81 0.59
C LEU A 180 1.94 -18.36 -0.61
N LEU A 181 1.34 -18.27 -1.80
CA LEU A 181 2.03 -17.82 -3.00
C LEU A 181 2.47 -16.36 -2.89
N THR A 182 1.63 -15.52 -2.27
CA THR A 182 1.98 -14.12 -1.98
C THR A 182 3.16 -14.05 -1.01
N HIS A 183 3.15 -14.85 0.06
CA HIS A 183 4.25 -14.91 1.03
C HIS A 183 5.58 -15.37 0.43
N LEU A 184 5.53 -16.31 -0.53
CA LEU A 184 6.72 -16.80 -1.24
C LEU A 184 7.19 -15.87 -2.37
N GLY A 185 6.47 -14.77 -2.65
CA GLY A 185 6.77 -13.86 -3.75
C GLY A 185 6.54 -14.48 -5.14
N LEU A 186 5.69 -15.50 -5.22
CA LEU A 186 5.37 -16.23 -6.46
C LEU A 186 4.08 -15.76 -7.14
N ALA A 187 3.31 -14.90 -6.46
CA ALA A 187 2.03 -14.37 -6.93
C ALA A 187 2.18 -13.04 -7.67
#